data_AF-A0A733CHM9-F1
#
_entry.id   AF-A0A733CHM9-F1
#
_cell.length_a   1.000
_cell.length_b   1.000
_cell.length_c   1.000
_cell.angle_alpha   90.00
_cell.angle_beta   90.00
_cell.angle_gamma   90.00
#
_symmetry.space_group_name_H-M   'P 1'
#
loop_
_entity.id
_entity.type
_entity.pdbx_description
1 polymer ?
#
loop_
_entity_poly.entity_id
_entity_poly.type
_entity_poly.pdbx_seq_one_letter_code
_entity_poly.pdbx_strand_id
1 'polypeptide(L)' 'MEITQSLSDFGFKIGNDGKLIRLDGSRIKIYAAEKEWLHRLKASECLPRGKFFRNKKPGKPLVCIDEFHMMWQK' A
#
# COMPACT_ATOMS: atom_id res chain seq x y z
N MET A 1 -12.16 12.47 23.22
CA MET A 1 -12.46 12.27 21.79
C MET A 1 -12.07 10.85 21.45
N GLU A 2 -13.02 9.95 21.29
CA GLU A 2 -12.74 8.62 20.74
C GLU A 2 -12.61 8.76 19.22
N ILE A 3 -11.37 8.85 18.73
CA ILE A 3 -11.12 8.76 17.29
C ILE A 3 -11.08 7.28 16.95
N THR A 4 -12.25 6.68 16.74
CA THR A 4 -12.36 5.31 16.24
C THR A 4 -12.48 5.34 14.73
N GLN A 5 -11.39 5.68 14.04
CA GLN A 5 -11.33 5.48 12.60
C GLN A 5 -11.45 3.97 12.31
N SER A 6 -12.42 3.62 11.49
CA SER A 6 -12.69 2.25 11.06
C SER A 6 -12.06 1.99 9.69
N LEU A 7 -11.77 0.72 9.38
CA LEU A 7 -11.28 0.33 8.05
C LEU A 7 -12.23 0.77 6.91
N SER A 8 -13.51 0.83 7.21
CA SER A 8 -14.57 1.26 6.30
C SER A 8 -14.39 2.71 5.86
N ASP A 9 -13.92 3.58 6.76
CA ASP A 9 -13.68 5.00 6.48
C ASP A 9 -12.55 5.19 5.45
N PHE A 10 -11.67 4.20 5.33
CA PHE A 10 -10.59 4.15 4.34
C PHE A 10 -10.95 3.32 3.09
N GLY A 11 -12.17 2.80 2.98
CA GLY A 11 -12.60 2.00 1.84
C GLY A 11 -12.12 0.55 1.87
N PHE A 12 -11.81 0.02 3.06
CA PHE A 12 -11.34 -1.36 3.25
C PHE A 12 -12.22 -2.16 4.21
N LYS A 13 -12.19 -3.49 4.09
CA LYS A 13 -12.80 -4.43 5.03
C LYS A 13 -11.96 -5.70 5.15
N ILE A 14 -12.20 -6.46 6.22
CA ILE A 14 -11.63 -7.80 6.39
C ILE A 14 -12.52 -8.81 5.66
N GLY A 15 -11.93 -9.59 4.76
CA GLY A 15 -12.58 -10.71 4.08
C GLY A 15 -12.73 -11.91 5.00
N ASN A 16 -13.58 -12.87 4.58
CA ASN A 16 -13.86 -14.09 5.35
C ASN A 16 -12.63 -14.97 5.60
N ASP A 17 -11.56 -14.77 4.83
CA ASP A 17 -10.27 -15.45 4.97
C ASP A 17 -9.26 -14.66 5.83
N GLY A 18 -9.71 -13.61 6.52
CA GLY A 18 -8.89 -12.73 7.34
C GLY A 18 -8.03 -11.74 6.55
N LYS A 19 -8.14 -11.70 5.21
CA LYS A 19 -7.34 -10.77 4.38
C LYS A 19 -8.02 -9.42 4.22
N LEU A 20 -7.22 -8.36 4.15
CA LEU A 20 -7.70 -7.03 3.81
C LEU A 20 -8.13 -6.96 2.33
N ILE A 21 -9.37 -6.54 2.09
CA ILE A 21 -9.97 -6.37 0.77
C ILE A 21 -10.64 -4.99 0.68
N ARG A 22 -10.95 -4.53 -0.54
CA ARG A 22 -11.75 -3.32 -0.72
C ARG A 22 -13.21 -3.57 -0.35
N LEU A 23 -13.98 -2.50 -0.13
CA LEU A 23 -15.42 -2.60 0.18
C LEU A 23 -16.22 -3.39 -0.86
N ASP A 24 -15.86 -3.26 -2.14
CA ASP A 24 -16.43 -3.99 -3.28
C ASP A 24 -16.08 -5.49 -3.29
N GLY A 25 -15.23 -5.95 -2.37
CA GLY A 25 -14.76 -7.33 -2.30
C GLY A 25 -13.54 -7.62 -3.19
N SER A 26 -13.07 -6.64 -3.96
CA SER A 26 -11.89 -6.80 -4.79
C SER A 26 -10.62 -6.91 -3.96
N ARG A 27 -9.71 -7.79 -4.39
CA ARG A 27 -8.41 -7.97 -3.72
C ARG A 27 -7.55 -6.73 -3.93
N ILE A 28 -6.94 -6.27 -2.85
CA ILE A 28 -5.92 -5.23 -2.93
C ILE A 28 -4.69 -5.83 -3.62
N LYS A 29 -4.41 -5.36 -4.84
CA LYS A 29 -3.21 -5.76 -5.57
C LYS A 29 -2.11 -4.77 -5.24
N ILE A 30 -1.12 -5.22 -4.46
CA ILE A 30 0.09 -4.46 -4.19
C ILE A 30 1.22 -5.18 -4.92
N TYR A 31 1.79 -4.54 -5.94
CA TYR A 31 2.99 -5.05 -6.59
C TYR A 31 4.22 -4.46 -5.90
N ALA A 32 5.08 -5.29 -5.33
CA ALA A 32 6.30 -4.81 -4.67
C ALA A 32 7.21 -4.02 -5.64
N ALA A 33 7.27 -4.44 -6.91
CA ALA A 33 7.98 -3.72 -7.96
C ALA A 33 7.41 -2.33 -8.28
N GLU A 34 6.08 -2.14 -8.14
CA GLU A 34 5.44 -0.83 -8.33
C GLU A 34 5.86 0.14 -7.21
N LYS A 35 5.88 -0.32 -5.96
CA LYS A 35 6.38 0.48 -4.83
C LYS A 35 7.84 0.86 -5.01
N GLU A 36 8.72 -0.06 -5.41
CA GLU A 36 10.12 0.27 -5.66
C GLU A 36 10.27 1.35 -6.75
N TRP A 37 9.49 1.24 -7.82
CA TRP A 37 9.52 2.22 -8.90
C TRP A 37 9.03 3.60 -8.47
N LEU A 38 7.97 3.68 -7.67
CA LEU A 38 7.52 4.94 -7.06
C LEU A 38 8.64 5.68 -6.33
N HIS A 39 9.49 4.96 -5.59
CA HIS A 39 10.62 5.58 -4.87
C HIS A 39 11.77 6.00 -5.79
N ARG A 40 11.86 5.45 -7.00
CA ARG A 40 12.91 5.78 -7.98
C ARG A 40 12.51 6.89 -8.94
N LEU A 41 11.22 7.11 -9.12
CA LEU A 41 10.69 8.10 -10.05
C LEU A 41 11.00 9.51 -9.58
N LYS A 42 11.48 10.34 -10.52
CA LYS A 42 11.56 11.78 -10.30
C LYS A 42 10.15 12.37 -10.35
N ALA A 43 9.94 13.52 -9.72
CA ALA A 43 8.63 14.18 -9.64
C ALA A 43 7.96 14.44 -11.01
N SER A 44 8.75 14.51 -12.09
CA SER A 44 8.27 14.74 -13.46
C SER A 44 8.04 13.46 -14.28
N GLU A 45 8.25 12.27 -13.72
CA GLU A 45 8.14 11.01 -14.44
C GLU A 45 6.83 10.28 -14.10
N CYS A 46 6.23 9.64 -15.10
CA CYS A 46 4.98 8.89 -14.94
C CYS A 46 5.23 7.40 -14.71
N LEU A 47 4.45 6.76 -13.82
CA LEU A 47 4.46 5.31 -13.69
C LEU A 47 3.90 4.62 -14.94
N PRO A 48 4.51 3.50 -15.37
CA PRO A 48 3.86 2.55 -16.26
C PRO A 48 2.52 2.08 -15.69
N ARG A 49 1.42 2.26 -16.43
CA ARG A 49 0.07 1.89 -15.96
C ARG A 49 -0.29 0.44 -16.27
N GLY A 50 -1.36 -0.04 -15.64
CA GLY A 50 -1.99 -1.31 -15.98
C GLY A 50 -1.23 -2.53 -15.44
N LYS A 51 -0.98 -3.53 -16.30
CA LYS A 51 -0.38 -4.82 -15.90
C LYS A 51 1.14 -4.84 -15.99
N PHE A 52 1.81 -3.69 -16.15
CA PHE A 52 3.26 -3.62 -16.34
C PHE A 52 4.05 -4.28 -15.19
N PHE A 53 3.62 -4.06 -13.95
CA PHE A 53 4.27 -4.63 -12.76
C PHE A 53 3.85 -6.07 -12.45
N ARG A 54 2.96 -6.66 -13.26
CA ARG A 54 2.52 -8.04 -13.06
C ARG A 54 3.71 -8.97 -13.27
N ASN A 55 4.01 -9.80 -12.27
CA ASN A 55 5.15 -10.74 -12.25
C ASN A 55 6.55 -10.10 -12.27
N LYS A 56 6.66 -8.77 -12.18
CA LYS A 56 7.97 -8.13 -11.99
C LYS A 56 8.41 -8.33 -10.55
N LYS A 57 9.62 -8.86 -10.37
CA LYS A 57 10.25 -8.94 -9.06
C LYS A 57 10.85 -7.58 -8.71
N PRO A 58 10.70 -7.10 -7.46
CA PRO A 58 11.47 -5.96 -7.01
C PRO A 58 12.96 -6.30 -7.07
N GLY A 59 13.78 -5.35 -7.53
CA GLY A 59 15.24 -5.48 -7.56
C GLY A 59 15.88 -5.21 -6.21
N LYS A 60 15.17 -4.53 -5.30
CA LYS A 60 15.62 -4.24 -3.93
C LYS A 60 14.74 -4.95 -2.88
N PRO A 61 15.31 -5.26 -1.69
CA PRO A 61 14.52 -5.74 -0.55
C PRO A 61 13.37 -4.78 -0.22
N LEU A 62 12.24 -5.33 0.21
CA LEU A 62 11.11 -4.55 0.70
C LEU A 62 11.58 -3.70 1.90
N VAL A 63 11.61 -2.38 1.73
CA VAL A 63 11.88 -1.44 2.83
C VAL A 63 10.53 -0.97 3.38
N CYS A 64 10.19 -1.43 4.58
CA CYS A 64 9.09 -0.89 5.35
C CYS A 64 9.65 0.19 6.27
N ILE A 65 9.25 1.45 6.04
CA ILE A 65 9.57 2.56 6.93
C ILE A 65 8.41 2.66 7.91
N ASP A 66 8.70 2.47 9.20
CA ASP A 66 7.73 2.67 10.27
C ASP A 66 7.83 4.11 10.76
N GLU A 67 6.90 4.96 10.34
CA GLU A 67 6.87 6.37 10.74
C GLU A 67 6.30 6.58 12.17
N PHE A 68 5.85 5.52 12.85
CA PHE A 68 5.27 5.62 14.20
C PHE A 68 6.27 6.05 15.29
N HIS A 69 7.58 6.03 15.00
CA HIS A 69 8.59 6.43 15.98
C HIS A 69 8.49 7.91 16.39
N MET A 70 7.91 8.78 15.54
CA MET A 70 7.73 10.20 15.86
C MET A 70 6.48 10.53 16.67
N MET A 71 5.49 9.63 16.75
CA MET A 71 4.26 9.88 17.50
C MET A 71 4.38 9.59 19.00
N TRP A 72 5.48 9.01 19.47
CA TRP A 72 5.74 8.73 20.90
C TRP A 72 6.65 9.74 21.58
N GLN A 73 7.06 10.82 20.91
CA GLN A 73 7.73 11.93 21.59
C GLN A 73 6.69 12.93 22.13
N LYS A 74 6.45 12.81 23.44
CA LYS A 74 5.60 13.59 24.36
C LYS A 74 4.17 13.13 24.58
#